data_AF-A0A4P6FUD1-F1
#
_entry.id   AF-A0A4P6FUD1-F1
#
_cell.length_a   1.000
_cell.length_b   1.000
_cell.length_c   1.000
_cell.angle_alpha   90.00
_cell.angle_beta   90.00
_cell.angle_gamma   90.00
#
_symmetry.space_group_name_H-M   'P 1'
#
loop_
_entity.id
_entity.type
_entity.pdbx_description
1 polymer ?
#
loop_
_entity_poly.entity_id
_entity_poly.type
_entity_poly.pdbx_seq_one_letter_code
_entity_poly.pdbx_strand_id
1 'polypeptide(L)'
;MSFRVRPAGNDDFQAIYEMAKLTGGGFTNLPPDRGALVDKIVRSQKSFEREGDEPSDDMFLFVLENVETGQIRGTCQVFGMVGVHAPFYSYRIGTLTQTSKALGKTFRAQLLNLSTDLEGSSEVGGLFLHPGERAGGLGLLLARSRYLFIKLHRERFGRRVLAELRGVIDESGGSPFWDAIAGKFFAMNFQEADEFNAAHGTQFIADLMPKTPIYTAMLPESARSVIGVPHPKGRAAMKMLENEGFHFDCYVDIFDGGPTMLAPTDQIRTIRESRLLTLDAVADEVEGHPEMLAAGRMEDFRACCATVQLSAEGKASVSRRTAEMLGIAPGDSFLAMSR
;
A
#
# COMPACT_ATOMS: atom_id res chain seq x y z
N MET A 1 23.88 -4.48 3.49
CA MET A 1 22.77 -5.43 3.74
C MET A 1 22.56 -6.28 2.52
N SER A 2 22.16 -7.55 2.68
CA SER A 2 22.01 -8.54 1.60
C SER A 2 20.61 -8.56 0.96
N PHE A 3 19.83 -7.49 1.05
CA PHE A 3 18.45 -7.49 0.59
C PHE A 3 18.21 -6.45 -0.50
N ARG A 4 17.45 -6.83 -1.53
CA ARG A 4 16.93 -5.94 -2.55
C ARG A 4 15.42 -6.11 -2.74
N VAL A 5 14.75 -5.03 -3.09
CA VAL A 5 13.39 -5.04 -3.63
C VAL A 5 13.48 -5.06 -5.14
N ARG A 6 12.72 -5.94 -5.78
CA ARG A 6 12.61 -6.04 -7.24
C ARG A 6 11.17 -6.43 -7.66
N PRO A 7 10.77 -6.18 -8.91
CA PRO A 7 9.58 -6.78 -9.51
C PRO A 7 9.48 -8.28 -9.24
N ALA A 8 8.27 -8.74 -8.95
CA ALA A 8 7.96 -10.15 -8.79
C ALA A 8 7.86 -10.85 -10.15
N GLY A 9 8.34 -12.08 -10.22
CA GLY A 9 8.23 -12.97 -11.38
C GLY A 9 7.50 -14.27 -11.05
N ASN A 10 7.34 -15.12 -12.06
CA ASN A 10 6.64 -16.41 -11.94
C ASN A 10 7.32 -17.34 -10.91
N ASP A 11 8.65 -17.31 -10.84
CA ASP A 11 9.43 -18.13 -9.91
C ASP A 11 9.23 -17.73 -8.43
N ASP A 12 8.71 -16.53 -8.17
CA ASP A 12 8.41 -16.06 -6.82
C ASP A 12 7.06 -16.57 -6.29
N PHE A 13 6.22 -17.17 -7.14
CA PHE A 13 4.84 -17.57 -6.82
C PHE A 13 4.76 -18.37 -5.52
N GLN A 14 5.61 -19.39 -5.38
CA GLN A 14 5.54 -20.28 -4.21
C GLN A 14 5.82 -19.50 -2.92
N ALA A 15 6.81 -18.59 -2.91
CA ALA A 15 7.12 -17.80 -1.73
C ALA A 15 6.03 -16.75 -1.43
N ILE A 16 5.45 -16.14 -2.46
CA ILE A 16 4.31 -15.23 -2.34
C ILE A 16 3.10 -15.96 -1.72
N TYR A 17 2.78 -17.17 -2.19
CA TYR A 17 1.71 -17.99 -1.65
C TYR A 17 1.94 -18.41 -0.19
N GLU A 18 3.16 -18.81 0.16
CA GLU A 18 3.51 -19.12 1.55
C GLU A 18 3.34 -17.90 2.47
N MET A 19 3.72 -16.70 2.02
CA MET A 19 3.50 -15.46 2.77
C MET A 19 2.02 -15.07 2.86
N ALA A 20 1.24 -15.28 1.80
CA ALA A 20 -0.19 -14.99 1.79
C ALA A 20 -0.95 -15.74 2.89
N LYS A 21 -0.58 -17.01 3.14
CA LYS A 21 -1.12 -17.82 4.25
C LYS A 21 -0.82 -17.28 5.65
N LEU A 22 0.18 -16.41 5.79
CA LEU A 22 0.58 -15.81 7.06
C LEU A 22 -0.11 -14.48 7.38
N THR A 23 -0.87 -13.91 6.45
CA THR A 23 -1.53 -12.59 6.61
C THR A 23 -2.69 -12.62 7.62
N GLY A 24 -3.42 -13.75 7.65
CA GLY A 24 -4.53 -14.03 8.56
C GLY A 24 -5.79 -13.21 8.26
N GLY A 25 -6.50 -13.55 7.17
CA GLY A 25 -7.81 -12.98 6.76
C GLY A 25 -7.81 -11.47 6.49
N GLY A 26 -8.79 -10.93 5.77
CA GLY A 26 -8.99 -9.48 5.57
C GLY A 26 -7.82 -8.77 4.88
N PHE A 27 -6.98 -9.50 4.14
CA PHE A 27 -5.83 -8.96 3.41
C PHE A 27 -6.02 -9.22 1.91
N THR A 28 -7.05 -8.58 1.35
CA THR A 28 -7.54 -8.73 -0.04
C THR A 28 -6.45 -8.52 -1.10
N ASN A 29 -5.43 -7.71 -0.78
CA ASN A 29 -4.30 -7.47 -1.66
C ASN A 29 -3.29 -8.63 -1.72
N LEU A 30 -3.29 -9.58 -0.79
CA LEU A 30 -2.44 -10.78 -0.79
C LEU A 30 -3.22 -12.02 -0.30
N PRO A 31 -4.22 -12.48 -1.06
CA PRO A 31 -5.07 -13.58 -0.63
C PRO A 31 -4.32 -14.92 -0.74
N PRO A 32 -4.58 -15.89 0.16
CA PRO A 32 -4.02 -17.24 0.06
C PRO A 32 -4.74 -18.10 -1.01
N ASP A 33 -5.14 -17.50 -2.13
CA ASP A 33 -5.76 -18.17 -3.26
C ASP A 33 -4.76 -18.28 -4.43
N ARG A 34 -4.63 -19.49 -4.99
CA ARG A 34 -3.63 -19.74 -6.03
C ARG A 34 -3.96 -19.04 -7.34
N GLY A 35 -5.23 -19.06 -7.76
CA GLY A 35 -5.68 -18.44 -9.01
C GLY A 35 -5.49 -16.93 -8.98
N ALA A 36 -5.99 -16.29 -7.93
CA ALA A 36 -5.86 -14.85 -7.71
C ALA A 36 -4.40 -14.39 -7.65
N LEU A 37 -3.50 -15.16 -7.04
CA LEU A 37 -2.07 -14.81 -7.01
C LEU A 37 -1.40 -14.97 -8.38
N VAL A 38 -1.75 -16.00 -9.16
CA VAL A 38 -1.27 -16.13 -10.55
C VAL A 38 -1.73 -14.95 -11.39
N ASP A 39 -3.02 -14.61 -11.32
CA ASP A 39 -3.60 -13.49 -12.05
C ASP A 39 -2.94 -12.15 -11.67
N LYS A 40 -2.61 -11.97 -10.38
CA LYS A 40 -1.86 -10.80 -9.89
C LYS A 40 -0.46 -10.75 -10.49
N ILE A 41 0.30 -11.85 -10.48
CA ILE A 41 1.66 -11.87 -11.06
C ILE A 41 1.59 -11.54 -12.56
N VAL A 42 0.66 -12.16 -13.29
CA VAL A 42 0.46 -11.89 -14.73
C VAL A 42 0.07 -10.43 -14.98
N ARG A 43 -0.85 -9.87 -14.19
CA ARG A 43 -1.23 -8.45 -14.29
C ARG A 43 -0.04 -7.54 -14.01
N SER A 44 0.81 -7.92 -13.05
CA SER A 44 2.01 -7.15 -12.74
C SER A 44 3.03 -7.15 -13.87
N GLN A 45 3.29 -8.30 -14.50
CA GLN A 45 4.16 -8.38 -15.66
C GLN A 45 3.66 -7.49 -16.80
N LYS A 46 2.37 -7.60 -17.14
CA LYS A 46 1.74 -6.73 -18.14
C LYS A 46 1.87 -5.24 -17.81
N SER A 47 1.77 -4.86 -16.53
CA SER A 47 1.90 -3.46 -16.10
C SER A 47 3.33 -2.94 -16.29
N PHE A 48 4.34 -3.78 -16.05
CA PHE A 48 5.75 -3.43 -16.30
C PHE A 48 6.08 -3.35 -17.80
N GLU A 49 5.47 -4.21 -18.61
CA GLU A 49 5.68 -4.25 -20.08
C GLU A 49 4.88 -3.18 -20.83
N ARG A 50 3.86 -2.59 -20.20
CA ARG A 50 2.97 -1.62 -20.85
C ARG A 50 3.75 -0.40 -21.32
N GLU A 51 3.64 -0.08 -22.61
CA GLU A 51 4.16 1.17 -23.18
C GLU A 51 3.29 2.37 -22.78
N GLY A 52 3.91 3.56 -22.73
CA GLY A 52 3.24 4.81 -22.35
C GLY A 52 3.32 5.11 -20.86
N ASP A 53 3.40 6.37 -20.48
CA ASP A 53 3.54 6.80 -19.08
C ASP A 53 2.26 7.43 -18.53
N GLU A 54 1.16 7.40 -19.28
CA GLU A 54 -0.15 7.83 -18.79
C GLU A 54 -0.62 6.94 -17.62
N PRO A 55 -1.26 7.53 -16.59
CA PRO A 55 -1.87 6.75 -15.53
C PRO A 55 -2.92 5.78 -16.08
N SER A 56 -2.88 4.53 -15.62
CA SER A 56 -3.88 3.48 -15.90
C SER A 56 -4.14 2.65 -14.66
N ASP A 57 -4.94 1.59 -14.77
CA ASP A 57 -5.17 0.57 -13.76
C ASP A 57 -3.96 -0.37 -13.53
N ASP A 58 -2.74 0.06 -13.85
CA ASP A 58 -1.53 -0.71 -13.65
C ASP A 58 -1.42 -1.21 -12.19
N MET A 59 -0.93 -2.42 -12.01
CA MET A 59 -0.63 -2.98 -10.69
C MET A 59 0.80 -3.51 -10.70
N PHE A 60 1.65 -3.01 -9.84
CA PHE A 60 3.05 -3.39 -9.75
C PHE A 60 3.29 -4.16 -8.45
N LEU A 61 3.67 -5.43 -8.56
CA LEU A 61 4.01 -6.31 -7.45
C LEU A 61 5.52 -6.42 -7.31
N PHE A 62 6.01 -6.16 -6.10
CA PHE A 62 7.42 -6.26 -5.75
C PHE A 62 7.63 -7.31 -4.66
N VAL A 63 8.82 -7.90 -4.67
CA VAL A 63 9.30 -8.84 -3.67
C VAL A 63 10.57 -8.33 -3.00
N LEU A 64 10.75 -8.66 -1.71
CA LEU A 64 12.00 -8.48 -0.98
C LEU A 64 12.81 -9.78 -1.05
N GLU A 65 13.94 -9.74 -1.73
CA GLU A 65 14.84 -10.87 -1.95
C GLU A 65 16.09 -10.73 -1.09
N ASN A 66 16.49 -11.82 -0.41
CA ASN A 66 17.84 -11.98 0.10
C ASN A 66 18.75 -12.43 -1.04
N VAL A 67 19.65 -11.57 -1.48
CA VAL A 67 20.51 -11.82 -2.67
C VAL A 67 21.57 -12.90 -2.43
N GLU A 68 21.87 -13.25 -1.18
CA GLU A 68 22.83 -14.31 -0.87
C GLU A 68 22.19 -15.70 -0.91
N THR A 69 20.89 -15.80 -0.59
CA THR A 69 20.19 -17.08 -0.45
C THR A 69 19.10 -17.29 -1.51
N GLY A 70 18.73 -16.26 -2.27
CA GLY A 70 17.59 -16.27 -3.19
C GLY A 70 16.22 -16.29 -2.49
N GLN A 71 16.18 -16.20 -1.15
CA GLN A 71 14.93 -16.30 -0.41
C GLN A 71 14.10 -15.03 -0.54
N ILE A 72 12.82 -15.20 -0.88
CA ILE A 72 11.83 -14.12 -0.86
C ILE A 72 11.20 -14.01 0.52
N ARG A 73 11.23 -12.81 1.10
CA ARG A 73 10.85 -12.57 2.51
C ARG A 73 9.87 -11.42 2.73
N GLY A 74 9.39 -10.79 1.67
CA GLY A 74 8.35 -9.78 1.77
C GLY A 74 7.74 -9.45 0.41
N THR A 75 6.58 -8.80 0.43
CA THR A 75 5.89 -8.31 -0.75
C THR A 75 5.37 -6.89 -0.51
N CYS A 76 5.24 -6.12 -1.57
CA CYS A 76 4.47 -4.88 -1.57
C CYS A 76 3.93 -4.57 -2.96
N GLN A 77 2.90 -3.73 -3.03
CA GLN A 77 2.21 -3.40 -4.28
C GLN A 77 2.06 -1.89 -4.45
N VAL A 78 2.03 -1.44 -5.69
CA VAL A 78 1.68 -0.08 -6.11
C VAL A 78 0.65 -0.18 -7.23
N PHE A 79 -0.42 0.60 -7.15
CA PHE A 79 -1.46 0.67 -8.17
C PHE A 79 -1.44 2.06 -8.82
N GLY A 80 -1.48 2.10 -10.15
CA GLY A 80 -1.46 3.32 -10.95
C GLY A 80 -2.64 4.24 -10.62
N MET A 81 -3.85 3.75 -10.89
CA MET A 81 -5.11 4.42 -10.53
C MET A 81 -6.16 3.42 -10.05
N VAL A 82 -6.79 3.74 -8.92
CA VAL A 82 -8.01 3.07 -8.49
C VAL A 82 -9.22 3.64 -9.23
N GLY A 83 -10.28 2.84 -9.38
CA GLY A 83 -11.54 3.32 -9.95
C GLY A 83 -11.65 3.26 -11.47
N VAL A 84 -10.70 2.67 -12.18
CA VAL A 84 -10.66 2.67 -13.66
C VAL A 84 -11.62 1.64 -14.28
N HIS A 85 -11.55 0.38 -13.84
CA HIS A 85 -12.41 -0.70 -14.38
C HIS A 85 -13.72 -0.86 -13.61
N ALA A 86 -13.65 -0.66 -12.29
CA ALA A 86 -14.79 -0.73 -11.39
C ALA A 86 -14.69 0.44 -10.40
N PRO A 87 -15.82 0.99 -9.92
CA PRO A 87 -15.77 2.13 -9.02
C PRO A 87 -15.07 1.77 -7.72
N PHE A 88 -14.26 2.71 -7.21
CA PHE A 88 -13.56 2.56 -5.93
C PHE A 88 -14.44 3.12 -4.82
N TYR A 89 -15.13 2.25 -4.11
CA TYR A 89 -16.09 2.63 -3.08
C TYR A 89 -15.44 2.82 -1.71
N SER A 90 -15.83 3.87 -1.03
CA SER A 90 -15.51 4.11 0.38
C SER A 90 -16.72 4.70 1.10
N TYR A 91 -16.76 4.59 2.42
CA TYR A 91 -17.64 5.45 3.23
C TYR A 91 -16.89 6.73 3.61
N ARG A 92 -17.45 7.88 3.24
CA ARG A 92 -17.00 9.18 3.71
C ARG A 92 -17.76 9.58 4.98
N ILE A 93 -17.02 9.80 6.06
CA ILE A 93 -17.55 10.28 7.32
C ILE A 93 -17.88 11.77 7.19
N GLY A 94 -19.17 12.10 7.19
CA GLY A 94 -19.69 13.46 7.19
C GLY A 94 -20.26 13.88 8.54
N THR A 95 -20.44 15.18 8.76
CA THR A 95 -21.17 15.72 9.92
C THR A 95 -22.41 16.46 9.46
N LEU A 96 -23.59 16.01 9.88
CA LEU A 96 -24.84 16.74 9.73
C LEU A 96 -25.11 17.58 10.98
N THR A 97 -25.19 18.91 10.83
CA THR A 97 -25.53 19.82 11.92
C THR A 97 -26.95 20.34 11.73
N GLN A 98 -27.78 20.18 12.76
CA GLN A 98 -29.19 20.60 12.74
C GLN A 98 -29.51 21.44 13.98
N THR A 99 -30.23 22.54 13.79
CA THR A 99 -30.66 23.41 14.89
C THR A 99 -32.16 23.32 15.07
N SER A 100 -32.61 22.89 16.25
CA SER A 100 -34.02 22.94 16.63
C SER A 100 -34.28 24.20 17.44
N LYS A 101 -35.01 25.15 16.85
CA LYS A 101 -35.47 26.36 17.55
C LYS A 101 -36.38 26.02 18.72
N ALA A 102 -37.29 25.06 18.54
CA ALA A 102 -38.21 24.62 19.58
C ALA A 102 -37.51 24.01 20.80
N LEU A 103 -36.38 23.31 20.59
CA LEU A 103 -35.58 22.74 21.68
C LEU A 103 -34.45 23.67 22.14
N GLY A 104 -34.23 24.81 21.48
CA GLY A 104 -33.09 25.70 21.73
C GLY A 104 -31.73 25.00 21.61
N LYS A 105 -31.63 23.94 20.79
CA LYS A 105 -30.46 23.05 20.75
C LYS A 105 -29.96 22.83 19.33
N THR A 106 -28.63 22.69 19.21
CA THR A 106 -27.95 22.24 18.01
C THR A 106 -27.48 20.80 18.19
N PHE A 107 -27.87 19.94 17.27
CA PHE A 107 -27.48 18.54 17.20
C PHE A 107 -26.44 18.35 16.10
N ARG A 108 -25.45 17.52 16.36
CA ARG A 108 -24.44 17.10 15.38
C ARG A 108 -24.45 15.58 15.31
N ALA A 109 -24.65 15.03 14.13
CA ALA A 109 -24.62 13.59 13.90
C ALA A 109 -23.56 13.26 12.84
N GLN A 110 -22.82 12.19 13.06
CA GLN A 110 -21.91 11.64 12.06
C GLN A 110 -22.66 10.69 11.12
N LEU A 111 -22.35 10.80 9.84
CA LEU A 111 -22.95 10.01 8.76
C LEU A 111 -21.86 9.26 8.00
N LEU A 112 -22.12 8.01 7.63
CA LEU A 112 -21.36 7.30 6.61
C LEU A 112 -22.07 7.49 5.28
N ASN A 113 -21.40 8.14 4.33
CA ASN A 113 -21.92 8.39 2.98
C ASN A 113 -21.15 7.51 2.01
N LEU A 114 -21.83 6.63 1.28
CA LEU A 114 -21.19 5.88 0.20
C LEU A 114 -20.68 6.86 -0.87
N SER A 115 -19.44 6.71 -1.29
CA SER A 115 -18.73 7.65 -2.14
C SER A 115 -17.72 6.94 -3.03
N THR A 116 -17.40 7.56 -4.16
CA THR A 116 -16.31 7.18 -5.07
C THR A 116 -15.30 8.33 -5.25
N ASP A 117 -15.18 9.23 -4.26
CA ASP A 117 -14.36 10.46 -4.33
C ASP A 117 -12.85 10.19 -4.57
N LEU A 118 -12.41 8.95 -4.35
CA LEU A 118 -11.01 8.54 -4.41
C LEU A 118 -10.60 7.99 -5.79
N GLU A 119 -11.51 7.87 -6.75
CA GLU A 119 -11.21 7.51 -8.14
C GLU A 119 -10.06 8.37 -8.72
N GLY A 120 -9.19 7.74 -9.51
CA GLY A 120 -8.01 8.37 -10.10
C GLY A 120 -6.84 8.60 -9.13
N SER A 121 -6.97 8.22 -7.86
CA SER A 121 -5.84 8.17 -6.92
C SER A 121 -5.00 6.93 -7.16
N SER A 122 -3.70 7.00 -6.90
CA SER A 122 -2.85 5.80 -6.82
C SER A 122 -3.04 5.14 -5.46
N GLU A 123 -2.73 3.85 -5.36
CA GLU A 123 -2.77 3.11 -4.10
C GLU A 123 -1.42 2.46 -3.82
N VAL A 124 -1.04 2.41 -2.54
CA VAL A 124 0.02 1.52 -2.06
C VAL A 124 -0.56 0.47 -1.13
N GLY A 125 -0.35 -0.80 -1.46
CA GLY A 125 -0.96 -1.92 -0.77
C GLY A 125 0.00 -3.09 -0.61
N GLY A 126 -0.56 -4.23 -0.19
CA GLY A 126 0.14 -5.51 -0.20
C GLY A 126 1.39 -5.59 0.68
N LEU A 127 1.61 -4.66 1.62
CA LEU A 127 2.83 -4.57 2.42
C LEU A 127 2.87 -5.71 3.44
N PHE A 128 3.68 -6.73 3.14
CA PHE A 128 3.88 -7.87 4.03
C PHE A 128 5.37 -8.17 4.17
N LEU A 129 5.80 -8.42 5.41
CA LEU A 129 7.15 -8.85 5.74
C LEU A 129 7.08 -10.11 6.59
N HIS A 130 7.81 -11.13 6.15
CA HIS A 130 7.90 -12.41 6.83
C HIS A 130 8.28 -12.20 8.30
N PRO A 131 7.63 -12.87 9.27
CA PRO A 131 7.86 -12.63 10.69
C PRO A 131 9.32 -12.72 11.13
N GLY A 132 10.07 -13.65 10.53
CA GLY A 132 11.51 -13.82 10.78
C GLY A 132 12.40 -12.64 10.36
N GLU A 133 11.89 -11.71 9.55
CA GLU A 133 12.64 -10.56 9.01
C GLU A 133 12.13 -9.20 9.52
N ARG A 134 11.26 -9.18 10.54
CA ARG A 134 10.65 -7.93 11.05
C ARG A 134 11.61 -7.00 11.81
N ALA A 135 12.89 -7.38 11.94
CA ALA A 135 13.94 -6.56 12.51
C ALA A 135 14.81 -5.90 11.42
N GLY A 136 15.59 -4.88 11.79
CA GLY A 136 16.66 -4.37 10.91
C GLY A 136 16.25 -3.38 9.80
N GLY A 137 14.99 -2.92 9.79
CA GLY A 137 14.53 -1.85 8.89
C GLY A 137 14.10 -2.30 7.50
N LEU A 138 14.01 -3.61 7.24
CA LEU A 138 13.53 -4.16 5.96
C LEU A 138 12.08 -3.78 5.65
N GLY A 139 11.23 -3.65 6.67
CA GLY A 139 9.86 -3.17 6.49
C GLY A 139 9.82 -1.74 5.95
N LEU A 140 10.74 -0.88 6.41
CA LEU A 140 10.84 0.49 5.91
C LEU A 140 11.37 0.53 4.48
N LEU A 141 12.38 -0.30 4.14
CA LEU A 141 12.86 -0.45 2.76
C LEU A 141 11.72 -0.86 1.83
N LEU A 142 10.97 -1.89 2.19
CA LEU A 142 9.86 -2.42 1.40
C LEU A 142 8.69 -1.42 1.27
N ALA A 143 8.44 -0.64 2.31
CA ALA A 143 7.39 0.38 2.27
C ALA A 143 7.79 1.58 1.39
N ARG A 144 9.02 2.09 1.55
CA ARG A 144 9.53 3.27 0.83
C ARG A 144 9.95 3.01 -0.60
N SER A 145 10.33 1.78 -0.95
CA SER A 145 10.63 1.40 -2.34
C SER A 145 9.47 1.73 -3.26
N ARG A 146 8.23 1.58 -2.79
CA ARG A 146 7.01 1.99 -3.52
C ARG A 146 6.99 3.46 -3.88
N TYR A 147 7.37 4.33 -2.93
CA TYR A 147 7.40 5.78 -3.17
C TYR A 147 8.57 6.18 -4.08
N LEU A 148 9.72 5.50 -3.95
CA LEU A 148 10.85 5.70 -4.87
C LEU A 148 10.49 5.24 -6.30
N PHE A 149 9.76 4.13 -6.43
CA PHE A 149 9.21 3.67 -7.70
C PHE A 149 8.25 4.70 -8.30
N ILE A 150 7.33 5.23 -7.49
CA ILE A 150 6.43 6.32 -7.90
C ILE A 150 7.22 7.53 -8.38
N LYS A 151 8.28 7.94 -7.67
CA LYS A 151 9.09 9.10 -8.08
C LYS A 151 9.81 8.87 -9.41
N LEU A 152 10.40 7.70 -9.64
CA LEU A 152 11.07 7.37 -10.89
C LEU A 152 10.12 7.31 -12.09
N HIS A 153 8.84 7.08 -11.85
CA HIS A 153 7.81 6.90 -12.86
C HIS A 153 6.62 7.82 -12.63
N ARG A 154 6.89 9.07 -12.23
CA ARG A 154 5.89 9.98 -11.66
C ARG A 154 4.66 10.17 -12.52
N GLU A 155 4.81 10.17 -13.84
CA GLU A 155 3.72 10.39 -14.80
C GLU A 155 2.68 9.26 -14.77
N ARG A 156 3.04 8.05 -14.33
CA ARG A 156 2.11 6.90 -14.24
C ARG A 156 1.17 6.93 -13.04
N PHE A 157 1.36 7.88 -12.13
CA PHE A 157 0.67 7.89 -10.85
C PHE A 157 -0.18 9.14 -10.67
N GLY A 158 -1.32 8.96 -10.00
CA GLY A 158 -2.26 10.02 -9.66
C GLY A 158 -1.64 11.11 -8.77
N ARG A 159 -2.38 12.20 -8.61
CA ARG A 159 -1.95 13.35 -7.78
C ARG A 159 -2.06 13.09 -6.28
N ARG A 160 -2.78 12.04 -5.89
CA ARG A 160 -2.95 11.57 -4.53
C ARG A 160 -2.57 10.09 -4.49
N VAL A 161 -1.95 9.66 -3.39
CA VAL A 161 -1.76 8.26 -3.06
C VAL A 161 -2.60 7.95 -1.84
N LEU A 162 -3.32 6.83 -1.87
CA LEU A 162 -4.03 6.27 -0.73
C LEU A 162 -3.40 4.96 -0.26
N ALA A 163 -3.68 4.60 0.97
CA ALA A 163 -3.40 3.29 1.53
C ALA A 163 -4.57 2.88 2.44
N GLU A 164 -5.23 1.77 2.11
CA GLU A 164 -6.28 1.21 2.97
C GLU A 164 -5.65 0.31 4.03
N LEU A 165 -5.93 0.63 5.28
CA LEU A 165 -5.54 -0.21 6.40
C LEU A 165 -6.73 -1.05 6.80
N ARG A 166 -6.52 -2.37 6.83
CA ARG A 166 -7.48 -3.33 7.37
C ARG A 166 -8.06 -2.84 8.69
N GLY A 167 -9.38 -2.89 8.81
CA GLY A 167 -10.14 -2.56 10.02
C GLY A 167 -10.05 -3.62 11.11
N VAL A 168 -10.80 -3.42 12.18
CA VAL A 168 -10.78 -4.34 13.32
C VAL A 168 -11.52 -5.62 12.97
N ILE A 169 -10.82 -6.73 13.13
CA ILE A 169 -11.34 -8.09 12.99
C ILE A 169 -11.00 -8.81 14.28
N ASP A 170 -11.97 -9.50 14.86
CA ASP A 170 -11.78 -10.26 16.09
C ASP A 170 -11.03 -11.58 15.85
N GLU A 171 -10.69 -12.27 16.94
CA GLU A 171 -9.94 -13.53 16.89
C GLU A 171 -10.72 -14.67 16.23
N SER A 172 -12.06 -14.58 16.23
CA SER A 172 -12.93 -15.50 15.50
C SER A 172 -13.09 -15.12 14.02
N GLY A 173 -12.40 -14.09 13.53
CA GLY A 173 -12.47 -13.62 12.14
C GLY A 173 -13.75 -12.83 11.81
N GLY A 174 -14.49 -12.35 12.81
CA GLY A 174 -15.65 -11.48 12.65
C GLY A 174 -15.26 -10.00 12.58
N SER A 175 -16.04 -9.20 11.86
CA SER A 175 -15.90 -7.74 11.83
C SER A 175 -17.13 -7.08 12.44
N PRO A 176 -17.00 -6.36 13.57
CA PRO A 176 -18.13 -5.65 14.17
C PRO A 176 -18.77 -4.63 13.23
N PHE A 177 -17.98 -4.03 12.34
CA PHE A 177 -18.47 -3.08 11.35
C PHE A 177 -19.30 -3.78 10.27
N TRP A 178 -18.78 -4.89 9.72
CA TRP A 178 -19.50 -5.73 8.76
C TRP A 178 -20.86 -6.17 9.30
N ASP A 179 -20.88 -6.76 10.49
CA ASP A 179 -22.09 -7.33 11.10
C ASP A 179 -23.19 -6.30 11.37
N ALA A 180 -22.80 -5.03 11.56
CA ALA A 180 -23.71 -3.93 11.81
C ALA A 180 -24.32 -3.32 10.54
N ILE A 181 -23.64 -3.43 9.39
CA ILE A 181 -24.07 -2.84 8.13
C ILE A 181 -24.30 -3.95 7.10
N ALA A 182 -23.23 -4.41 6.45
CA ALA A 182 -23.29 -5.31 5.31
C ALA A 182 -23.88 -6.68 5.66
N GLY A 183 -23.51 -7.25 6.82
CA GLY A 183 -24.04 -8.53 7.29
C GLY A 183 -25.57 -8.58 7.38
N LYS A 184 -26.25 -7.42 7.43
CA LYS A 184 -27.72 -7.33 7.37
C LYS A 184 -28.30 -7.54 5.98
N PHE A 185 -27.50 -7.36 4.92
CA PHE A 185 -27.92 -7.43 3.52
C PHE A 185 -27.39 -8.68 2.79
N PHE A 186 -26.20 -9.18 3.15
CA PHE A 186 -25.52 -10.23 2.38
C PHE A 186 -25.78 -11.67 2.84
N ALA A 187 -26.51 -11.88 3.95
CA ALA A 187 -26.79 -13.20 4.53
C ALA A 187 -25.54 -14.13 4.64
N MET A 188 -24.34 -13.52 4.73
CA MET A 188 -23.05 -14.17 4.84
C MET A 188 -22.24 -13.50 5.96
N ASN A 189 -21.39 -14.28 6.61
CA ASN A 189 -20.47 -13.76 7.62
C ASN A 189 -19.27 -13.05 6.96
N PHE A 190 -18.46 -12.36 7.76
CA PHE A 190 -17.33 -11.59 7.23
C PHE A 190 -16.29 -12.47 6.50
N GLN A 191 -16.00 -13.68 6.99
CA GLN A 191 -15.02 -14.56 6.36
C GLN A 191 -15.48 -15.01 4.99
N GLU A 192 -16.76 -15.41 4.87
CA GLU A 192 -17.38 -15.77 3.59
C GLU A 192 -17.34 -14.59 2.61
N ALA A 193 -17.60 -13.37 3.09
CA ALA A 193 -17.54 -12.17 2.27
C ALA A 193 -16.11 -11.82 1.82
N ASP A 194 -15.11 -11.98 2.70
CA ASP A 194 -13.70 -11.73 2.41
C ASP A 194 -13.15 -12.74 1.39
N GLU A 195 -13.47 -14.02 1.55
CA GLU A 195 -13.12 -15.08 0.59
C GLU A 195 -13.78 -14.85 -0.77
N PHE A 196 -15.08 -14.51 -0.78
CA PHE A 196 -15.79 -14.21 -2.01
C PHE A 196 -15.22 -12.97 -2.70
N ASN A 197 -14.92 -11.91 -1.95
CA ASN A 197 -14.30 -10.69 -2.47
C ASN A 197 -12.92 -10.97 -3.08
N ALA A 198 -12.10 -11.79 -2.41
CA ALA A 198 -10.80 -12.19 -2.94
C ALA A 198 -10.89 -12.96 -4.26
N ALA A 199 -11.94 -13.76 -4.46
CA ALA A 199 -12.15 -14.57 -5.67
C ALA A 199 -12.89 -13.83 -6.80
N HIS A 200 -13.81 -12.93 -6.47
CA HIS A 200 -14.76 -12.33 -7.42
C HIS A 200 -14.67 -10.81 -7.53
N GLY A 201 -13.82 -10.17 -6.72
CA GLY A 201 -13.69 -8.71 -6.63
C GLY A 201 -14.82 -8.06 -5.82
N THR A 202 -14.75 -6.73 -5.72
CA THR A 202 -15.60 -5.93 -4.80
C THR A 202 -16.98 -5.58 -5.37
N GLN A 203 -17.24 -5.84 -6.65
CA GLN A 203 -18.42 -5.34 -7.36
C GLN A 203 -19.75 -5.82 -6.77
N PHE A 204 -19.84 -7.11 -6.40
CA PHE A 204 -21.07 -7.69 -5.85
C PHE A 204 -21.51 -6.99 -4.55
N ILE A 205 -20.55 -6.43 -3.81
CA ILE A 205 -20.84 -5.73 -2.56
C ILE A 205 -21.32 -4.32 -2.79
N ALA A 206 -20.70 -3.61 -3.73
CA ALA A 206 -21.17 -2.29 -4.14
C ALA A 206 -22.64 -2.29 -4.61
N ASP A 207 -23.07 -3.35 -5.29
CA ASP A 207 -24.41 -3.46 -5.84
C ASP A 207 -25.51 -3.55 -4.75
N LEU A 208 -25.16 -4.07 -3.57
CA LEU A 208 -26.12 -4.37 -2.49
C LEU A 208 -25.92 -3.50 -1.24
N MET A 209 -24.87 -2.68 -1.16
CA MET A 209 -24.65 -1.76 -0.04
C MET A 209 -25.70 -0.63 0.01
N PRO A 210 -26.07 -0.15 1.22
CA PRO A 210 -26.99 0.97 1.36
C PRO A 210 -26.45 2.23 0.67
N LYS A 211 -27.22 2.74 -0.31
CA LYS A 211 -26.90 4.00 -1.01
C LYS A 211 -27.28 5.24 -0.21
N THR A 212 -28.12 5.07 0.83
CA THR A 212 -28.56 6.16 1.71
C THR A 212 -27.57 6.35 2.86
N PRO A 213 -27.29 7.60 3.30
CA PRO A 213 -26.39 7.86 4.43
C PRO A 213 -26.81 7.12 5.70
N ILE A 214 -25.82 6.50 6.37
CA ILE A 214 -26.02 5.76 7.61
C ILE A 214 -25.64 6.65 8.78
N TYR A 215 -26.56 6.91 9.70
CA TYR A 215 -26.24 7.59 10.95
C TYR A 215 -25.42 6.66 11.83
N THR A 216 -24.19 7.06 12.18
CA THR A 216 -23.33 6.22 13.03
C THR A 216 -23.97 5.95 14.38
N ALA A 217 -24.80 6.88 14.90
CA ALA A 217 -25.56 6.71 16.13
C ALA A 217 -26.61 5.59 16.10
N MET A 218 -27.01 5.10 14.92
CA MET A 218 -27.91 3.96 14.77
C MET A 218 -27.17 2.62 14.79
N LEU A 219 -25.84 2.62 14.72
CA LEU A 219 -25.03 1.42 14.77
C LEU A 219 -24.80 1.00 16.24
N PRO A 220 -24.66 -0.31 16.51
CA PRO A 220 -24.20 -0.80 17.82
C PRO A 220 -22.86 -0.17 18.22
N GLU A 221 -22.63 -0.02 19.52
CA GLU A 221 -21.38 0.56 20.04
C GLU A 221 -20.13 -0.23 19.60
N SER A 222 -20.26 -1.55 19.47
CA SER A 222 -19.19 -2.42 18.95
C SER A 222 -18.75 -2.05 17.54
N ALA A 223 -19.67 -1.61 16.68
CA ALA A 223 -19.36 -1.16 15.33
C ALA A 223 -18.85 0.29 15.32
N ARG A 224 -19.48 1.17 16.11
CA ARG A 224 -19.11 2.60 16.19
C ARG A 224 -17.68 2.80 16.67
N SER A 225 -17.24 1.99 17.63
CA SER A 225 -15.91 2.09 18.24
C SER A 225 -14.75 1.65 17.32
N VAL A 226 -15.04 0.96 16.21
CA VAL A 226 -14.03 0.49 15.27
C VAL A 226 -13.95 1.28 13.96
N ILE A 227 -14.85 2.25 13.73
CA ILE A 227 -14.85 3.10 12.53
C ILE A 227 -13.56 3.92 12.46
N GLY A 228 -12.80 3.76 11.38
CA GLY A 228 -11.52 4.44 11.16
C GLY A 228 -10.39 3.92 12.07
N VAL A 229 -10.58 2.78 12.72
CA VAL A 229 -9.57 2.16 13.59
C VAL A 229 -8.91 1.02 12.83
N PRO A 230 -7.58 1.05 12.62
CA PRO A 230 -6.91 -0.06 11.96
C PRO A 230 -6.86 -1.27 12.89
N HIS A 231 -6.77 -2.46 12.30
CA HIS A 231 -6.47 -3.70 12.99
C HIS A 231 -5.25 -3.52 13.92
N PRO A 232 -5.21 -4.14 15.12
CA PRO A 232 -4.06 -4.02 16.03
C PRO A 232 -2.70 -4.30 15.37
N LYS A 233 -2.63 -5.32 14.50
CA LYS A 233 -1.43 -5.65 13.71
C LYS A 233 -1.07 -4.61 12.63
N GLY A 234 -2.02 -3.75 12.23
CA GLY A 234 -1.85 -2.69 11.23
C GLY A 234 -1.38 -1.34 11.81
N ARG A 235 -1.35 -1.15 13.13
CA ARG A 235 -0.95 0.12 13.77
C ARG A 235 0.48 0.56 13.39
N ALA A 236 1.40 -0.39 13.26
CA ALA A 236 2.77 -0.10 12.82
C ALA A 236 2.81 0.44 11.38
N ALA A 237 2.00 -0.13 10.48
CA ALA A 237 1.88 0.35 9.11
C ALA A 237 1.26 1.76 9.05
N MET A 238 0.23 2.02 9.87
CA MET A 238 -0.33 3.38 10.01
C MET A 238 0.75 4.38 10.43
N LYS A 239 1.58 4.03 11.41
CA LYS A 239 2.64 4.94 11.86
C LYS A 239 3.69 5.20 10.79
N MET A 240 4.02 4.19 10.00
CA MET A 240 4.92 4.35 8.85
C MET A 240 4.34 5.29 7.81
N LEU A 241 3.03 5.20 7.53
CA LEU A 241 2.33 6.12 6.62
C LEU A 241 2.32 7.56 7.16
N GLU A 242 2.00 7.76 8.43
CA GLU A 242 2.05 9.09 9.08
C GLU A 242 3.43 9.74 8.98
N ASN A 243 4.50 8.97 9.19
CA ASN A 243 5.88 9.46 9.07
C ASN A 243 6.24 9.89 7.63
N GLU A 244 5.49 9.43 6.64
CA GLU A 244 5.62 9.81 5.23
C GLU A 244 4.71 10.98 4.83
N GLY A 245 3.87 11.47 5.75
CA GLY A 245 2.94 12.58 5.50
C GLY A 245 1.52 12.15 5.11
N PHE A 246 1.21 10.85 5.18
CA PHE A 246 -0.17 10.39 5.04
C PHE A 246 -0.99 10.75 6.28
N HIS A 247 -2.27 11.04 6.07
CA HIS A 247 -3.22 11.32 7.14
C HIS A 247 -4.57 10.66 6.86
N PHE A 248 -5.32 10.41 7.92
CA PHE A 248 -6.70 9.95 7.80
C PHE A 248 -7.59 11.11 7.35
N ASP A 249 -8.23 10.97 6.19
CA ASP A 249 -9.08 12.02 5.59
C ASP A 249 -10.57 11.62 5.58
N CYS A 250 -11.04 11.05 6.69
CA CYS A 250 -12.45 10.68 6.91
C CYS A 250 -13.03 9.64 5.92
N TYR A 251 -12.20 8.89 5.21
CA TYR A 251 -12.63 7.76 4.39
C TYR A 251 -12.36 6.44 5.12
N VAL A 252 -13.35 5.56 5.14
CA VAL A 252 -13.21 4.20 5.69
C VAL A 252 -13.66 3.16 4.67
N ASP A 253 -13.03 1.99 4.75
CA ASP A 253 -13.39 0.82 3.97
C ASP A 253 -14.86 0.41 4.22
N ILE A 254 -15.53 -0.04 3.17
CA ILE A 254 -16.96 -0.37 3.22
C ILE A 254 -17.24 -1.73 3.87
N PHE A 255 -16.23 -2.59 4.04
CA PHE A 255 -16.35 -3.92 4.61
C PHE A 255 -16.08 -3.93 6.10
N ASP A 256 -14.91 -3.44 6.51
CA ASP A 256 -14.40 -3.58 7.87
C ASP A 256 -14.25 -2.25 8.62
N GLY A 257 -14.56 -1.13 7.96
CA GLY A 257 -14.50 0.19 8.56
C GLY A 257 -13.08 0.68 8.83
N GLY A 258 -12.07 0.00 8.27
CA GLY A 258 -10.67 0.36 8.37
C GLY A 258 -10.36 1.72 7.73
N PRO A 259 -9.37 2.47 8.23
CA PRO A 259 -9.10 3.82 7.74
C PRO A 259 -8.38 3.81 6.40
N THR A 260 -8.80 4.70 5.51
CA THR A 260 -8.05 5.06 4.30
C THR A 260 -7.15 6.25 4.60
N MET A 261 -5.83 6.04 4.45
CA MET A 261 -4.81 7.06 4.66
C MET A 261 -4.46 7.72 3.32
N LEU A 262 -4.36 9.05 3.26
CA LEU A 262 -4.13 9.81 2.03
C LEU A 262 -2.97 10.80 2.14
N ALA A 263 -2.28 11.01 1.02
CA ALA A 263 -1.29 12.07 0.85
C ALA A 263 -1.31 12.61 -0.59
N PRO A 264 -1.10 13.93 -0.80
CA PRO A 264 -0.69 14.42 -2.12
C PRO A 264 0.64 13.74 -2.50
N THR A 265 0.70 13.15 -3.69
CA THR A 265 1.84 12.30 -4.13
C THR A 265 3.17 13.02 -3.96
N ASP A 266 3.25 14.27 -4.42
CA ASP A 266 4.48 15.06 -4.39
C ASP A 266 4.87 15.58 -3.00
N GLN A 267 3.99 15.38 -1.99
CA GLN A 267 4.25 15.74 -0.59
C GLN A 267 4.65 14.54 0.27
N ILE A 268 4.62 13.32 -0.28
CA ILE A 268 5.13 12.13 0.41
C ILE A 268 6.61 12.36 0.70
N ARG A 269 7.01 12.20 1.97
CA ARG A 269 8.35 12.51 2.46
C ARG A 269 9.44 11.88 1.60
N THR A 270 9.37 10.58 1.34
CA THR A 270 10.32 9.85 0.49
C THR A 270 10.39 10.39 -0.94
N ILE A 271 9.27 10.84 -1.50
CA ILE A 271 9.24 11.44 -2.85
C ILE A 271 9.91 12.82 -2.81
N ARG A 272 9.56 13.66 -1.85
CA ARG A 272 10.08 15.03 -1.73
C ARG A 272 11.57 15.07 -1.38
N GLU A 273 12.01 14.22 -0.45
CA GLU A 273 13.34 14.31 0.18
C GLU A 273 14.40 13.42 -0.49
N SER A 274 14.01 12.46 -1.33
CA SER A 274 14.99 11.67 -2.08
C SER A 274 15.74 12.53 -3.10
N ARG A 275 17.03 12.24 -3.26
CA ARG A 275 17.95 12.96 -4.16
C ARG A 275 18.22 12.11 -5.39
N LEU A 276 18.15 12.69 -6.57
CA LEU A 276 18.62 12.04 -7.80
C LEU A 276 20.12 12.27 -7.91
N LEU A 277 20.88 11.19 -7.99
CA LEU A 277 22.34 11.18 -8.10
C LEU A 277 22.75 10.42 -9.35
N THR A 278 23.93 10.73 -9.88
CA THR A 278 24.56 9.98 -10.97
C THR A 278 25.76 9.24 -10.41
N LEU A 279 25.86 7.95 -10.70
CA LEU A 279 26.99 7.12 -10.28
C LEU A 279 28.25 7.54 -11.05
N ASP A 280 29.28 7.99 -10.34
CA ASP A 280 30.56 8.38 -10.92
C ASP A 280 31.55 7.21 -10.93
N ALA A 281 31.67 6.50 -9.81
CA ALA A 281 32.59 5.40 -9.68
C ALA A 281 32.08 4.29 -8.74
N VAL A 282 32.56 3.08 -8.99
CA VAL A 282 32.41 1.96 -8.07
C VAL A 282 33.67 1.86 -7.22
N ALA A 283 33.52 1.88 -5.91
CA ALA A 283 34.62 1.77 -4.95
C ALA A 283 34.58 0.44 -4.20
N ASP A 284 35.73 0.01 -3.67
CA ASP A 284 35.82 -1.20 -2.85
C ASP A 284 35.28 -0.95 -1.43
N GLU A 285 35.59 0.22 -0.86
CA GLU A 285 35.07 0.68 0.43
C GLU A 285 34.30 1.99 0.26
N VAL A 286 33.16 2.10 0.94
CA VAL A 286 32.30 3.28 0.91
C VAL A 286 31.90 3.62 2.33
N GLU A 287 32.35 4.78 2.80
CA GLU A 287 32.04 5.29 4.13
C GLU A 287 30.78 6.17 4.12
N GLY A 288 30.08 6.20 5.26
CA GLY A 288 28.88 7.02 5.44
C GLY A 288 27.73 6.26 6.10
N HIS A 289 26.57 6.92 6.16
CA HIS A 289 25.36 6.34 6.74
C HIS A 289 24.57 5.57 5.68
N PRO A 290 23.94 4.42 6.03
CA PRO A 290 23.08 3.70 5.10
C PRO A 290 21.86 4.51 4.68
N GLU A 291 21.68 4.65 3.37
CA GLU A 291 20.53 5.25 2.72
C GLU A 291 19.71 4.17 2.00
N MET A 292 18.48 4.51 1.65
CA MET A 292 17.66 3.71 0.73
C MET A 292 17.93 4.19 -0.69
N LEU A 293 18.38 3.26 -1.53
CA LEU A 293 18.73 3.53 -2.90
C LEU A 293 17.72 2.86 -3.83
N ALA A 294 17.38 3.51 -4.93
CA ALA A 294 16.54 2.92 -5.97
C ALA A 294 16.96 3.36 -7.37
N ALA A 295 16.95 2.44 -8.32
CA ALA A 295 17.33 2.69 -9.71
C ALA A 295 16.54 1.78 -10.65
N GLY A 296 16.75 1.96 -11.95
CA GLY A 296 16.11 1.18 -13.00
C GLY A 296 14.70 1.68 -13.36
N ARG A 297 14.25 1.33 -14.56
CA ARG A 297 12.89 1.61 -15.04
C ARG A 297 12.07 0.34 -15.11
N MET A 298 10.79 0.45 -14.77
CA MET A 298 9.80 -0.65 -14.85
C MET A 298 10.35 -1.98 -14.31
N GLU A 299 10.49 -3.01 -15.16
CA GLU A 299 10.95 -4.35 -14.80
C GLU A 299 12.38 -4.38 -14.24
N ASP A 300 13.20 -3.39 -14.58
CA ASP A 300 14.56 -3.23 -14.09
C ASP A 300 14.63 -2.49 -12.76
N PHE A 301 13.50 -2.05 -12.21
CA PHE A 301 13.50 -1.36 -10.93
C PHE A 301 14.13 -2.21 -9.83
N ARG A 302 15.10 -1.66 -9.11
CA ARG A 302 15.71 -2.27 -7.94
C ARG A 302 15.81 -1.24 -6.83
N ALA A 303 15.62 -1.67 -5.59
CA ALA A 303 15.88 -0.83 -4.42
C ALA A 303 16.58 -1.62 -3.30
N CYS A 304 17.51 -0.99 -2.58
CA CYS A 304 18.23 -1.63 -1.48
C CYS A 304 18.63 -0.62 -0.41
N CYS A 305 19.20 -1.11 0.69
CA CYS A 305 19.85 -0.25 1.70
C CYS A 305 21.36 -0.37 1.59
N ALA A 306 22.02 0.74 1.27
CA ALA A 306 23.46 0.81 1.07
C ALA A 306 24.00 2.20 1.39
N THR A 307 25.32 2.29 1.54
CA THR A 307 26.01 3.56 1.76
C THR A 307 26.32 4.22 0.43
N VAL A 308 26.18 5.54 0.37
CA VAL A 308 26.62 6.38 -0.75
C VAL A 308 27.66 7.35 -0.23
N GLN A 309 28.80 7.41 -0.88
CA GLN A 309 29.81 8.42 -0.62
C GLN A 309 29.70 9.51 -1.66
N LEU A 310 29.63 10.76 -1.20
CA LEU A 310 29.65 11.94 -2.07
C LEU A 310 31.02 12.61 -1.93
N SER A 311 31.69 12.84 -3.07
CA SER A 311 32.88 13.68 -3.08
C SER A 311 32.54 15.14 -2.80
N ALA A 312 33.55 15.97 -2.50
CA ALA A 312 33.37 17.42 -2.37
C ALA A 312 32.80 18.09 -3.64
N GLU A 313 32.94 17.43 -4.79
CA GLU A 313 32.44 17.85 -6.10
C GLU A 313 31.02 17.32 -6.41
N GLY A 314 30.41 16.59 -5.47
CA GLY A 314 29.07 16.02 -5.62
C GLY A 314 29.02 14.70 -6.42
N LYS A 315 30.16 14.07 -6.70
CA LYS A 315 30.23 12.79 -7.40
C LYS A 315 29.85 11.65 -6.46
N ALA A 316 28.91 10.81 -6.86
CA ALA A 316 28.43 9.70 -6.04
C ALA A 316 29.18 8.41 -6.35
N SER A 317 29.63 7.73 -5.29
CA SER A 317 30.25 6.42 -5.36
C SER A 317 29.52 5.43 -4.47
N VAL A 318 29.39 4.19 -4.96
CA VAL A 318 28.81 3.07 -4.22
C VAL A 318 29.72 1.85 -4.30
N SER A 319 29.51 0.88 -3.41
CA SER A 319 30.28 -0.36 -3.45
C SER A 319 29.92 -1.20 -4.67
N ARG A 320 30.85 -2.05 -5.12
CA ARG A 320 30.58 -3.00 -6.23
C ARG A 320 29.31 -3.82 -6.01
N ARG A 321 29.16 -4.35 -4.79
CA ARG A 321 27.97 -5.10 -4.38
C ARG A 321 26.68 -4.27 -4.51
N THR A 322 26.73 -2.98 -4.23
CA THR A 322 25.56 -2.10 -4.33
C THR A 322 25.19 -1.82 -5.77
N ALA A 323 26.18 -1.53 -6.61
CA ALA A 323 26.00 -1.37 -8.05
C ALA A 323 25.37 -2.62 -8.68
N GLU A 324 25.84 -3.82 -8.31
CA GLU A 324 25.27 -5.10 -8.74
C GLU A 324 23.84 -5.33 -8.25
N MET A 325 23.53 -5.00 -6.98
CA MET A 325 22.17 -5.13 -6.45
C MET A 325 21.16 -4.19 -7.12
N LEU A 326 21.61 -2.99 -7.49
CA LEU A 326 20.79 -1.99 -8.17
C LEU A 326 20.75 -2.15 -9.69
N GLY A 327 21.70 -2.90 -10.27
CA GLY A 327 21.84 -3.04 -11.73
C GLY A 327 22.32 -1.76 -12.41
N ILE A 328 23.23 -1.01 -11.79
CA ILE A 328 23.73 0.28 -12.30
C ILE A 328 25.24 0.26 -12.55
N ALA A 329 25.68 1.08 -13.50
CA ALA A 329 27.07 1.33 -13.86
C ALA A 329 27.39 2.85 -13.80
N PRO A 330 28.67 3.25 -13.82
CA PRO A 330 29.04 4.65 -13.95
C PRO A 330 28.31 5.35 -15.12
N GLY A 331 27.70 6.50 -14.84
CA GLY A 331 26.83 7.24 -15.75
C GLY A 331 25.33 7.05 -15.49
N ASP A 332 24.93 5.97 -14.81
CA ASP A 332 23.52 5.73 -14.50
C ASP A 332 23.04 6.59 -13.34
N SER A 333 21.74 6.91 -13.36
CA SER A 333 21.09 7.70 -12.32
C SER A 333 20.35 6.81 -11.32
N PHE A 334 20.38 7.19 -10.05
CA PHE A 334 19.67 6.52 -8.96
C PHE A 334 19.15 7.52 -7.93
N LEU A 335 18.08 7.16 -7.23
CA LEU A 335 17.58 7.91 -6.09
C LEU A 335 18.27 7.46 -4.80
N ALA A 336 18.57 8.42 -3.92
CA ALA A 336 19.03 8.17 -2.56
C ALA A 336 18.12 8.87 -1.54
N MET A 337 17.65 8.15 -0.53
CA MET A 337 16.79 8.64 0.54
C MET A 337 17.37 8.26 1.89
N SER A 338 17.55 9.22 2.79
CA SER A 338 17.95 8.96 4.16
C SER A 338 16.94 8.04 4.86
N ARG A 339 17.44 7.10 5.68
CA ARG A 339 16.58 6.25 6.52
C ARG A 339 15.74 7.05 7.52
#